data_AF-A0A353KWT7-F1
#
_entry.id   AF-A0A353KWT7-F1
#
_cell.length_a   1.000
_cell.length_b   1.000
_cell.length_c   1.000
_cell.angle_alpha   90.00
_cell.angle_beta   90.00
_cell.angle_gamma   90.00
#
_symmetry.space_group_name_H-M   'P 1'
#
loop_
_entity.id
_entity.type
_entity.pdbx_description
1 polymer ?
#
loop_
_entity_poly.entity_id
_entity_poly.type
_entity_poly.pdbx_seq_one_letter_code
_entity_poly.pdbx_strand_id
1 'polypeptide(L)'
;MKNIFITIYLIVATFYLTNAQGPHHHGNYEQLKAQKVAFITERLDLTPNEAQLFWPLYNELEKKIDALKDDRRSLKQVCGKELESSTMSDKEIEVIADNFVKGQLQEAKLLEEYHLKFKKILPPRKILLLYHTENEFKRHLLHQIKGGGGKGHGANIGGVE
;
A
#
# COMPACT_ATOMS: atom_id res chain seq x y z
N MET A 1 -14.49 -43.22 -14.48
CA MET A 1 -14.77 -41.76 -14.37
C MET A 1 -14.17 -41.10 -13.12
N LYS A 2 -13.97 -41.80 -12.00
CA LYS A 2 -13.41 -41.24 -10.75
C LYS A 2 -11.96 -40.72 -10.87
N ASN A 3 -11.18 -41.26 -11.81
CA ASN A 3 -9.76 -40.93 -11.97
C ASN A 3 -9.52 -39.72 -12.92
N ILE A 4 -10.54 -39.34 -13.70
CA ILE A 4 -10.48 -38.19 -14.62
C ILE A 4 -10.59 -36.87 -13.84
N PHE A 5 -11.39 -36.83 -12.78
CA PHE A 5 -11.47 -35.66 -11.91
C PHE A 5 -10.17 -35.40 -11.15
N ILE A 6 -9.44 -36.48 -10.79
CA ILE A 6 -8.15 -36.38 -10.09
C ILE A 6 -7.06 -35.83 -11.01
N THR A 7 -7.01 -36.27 -12.27
CA THR A 7 -6.02 -35.78 -13.23
C THR A 7 -6.28 -34.34 -13.67
N ILE A 8 -7.56 -33.93 -13.82
CA ILE A 8 -7.91 -32.53 -14.09
C ILE A 8 -7.53 -31.62 -12.92
N TYR A 9 -7.77 -32.07 -11.67
CA TYR A 9 -7.37 -31.33 -10.47
C TYR A 9 -5.84 -31.15 -10.38
N LEU A 10 -5.07 -32.18 -10.74
CA LEU A 10 -3.60 -32.15 -10.72
C LEU A 10 -3.01 -31.21 -11.79
N ILE A 11 -3.62 -31.14 -12.97
CA ILE A 11 -3.19 -30.23 -14.06
C ILE A 11 -3.50 -28.76 -13.71
N VAL A 12 -4.67 -28.50 -13.10
CA VAL A 12 -5.05 -27.17 -12.64
C VAL A 12 -4.12 -26.69 -11.52
N ALA A 13 -3.72 -27.57 -10.59
CA ALA A 13 -2.77 -27.24 -9.52
C ALA A 13 -1.38 -26.85 -10.04
N THR A 14 -0.90 -27.47 -11.13
CA THR A 14 0.41 -27.13 -11.72
C THR A 14 0.44 -25.79 -12.46
N PHE A 15 -0.71 -25.27 -12.91
CA PHE A 15 -0.78 -23.98 -13.60
C PHE A 15 -0.60 -22.78 -12.65
N TYR A 16 -0.85 -22.97 -11.35
CA TYR A 16 -0.64 -21.93 -10.33
C TYR A 16 0.82 -21.80 -9.88
N LEU A 17 1.69 -22.78 -10.15
CA LEU A 17 3.08 -22.80 -9.68
C LEU A 17 4.08 -22.15 -10.64
N THR A 18 3.71 -21.88 -11.89
CA THR A 18 4.64 -21.44 -12.94
C THR A 18 4.74 -19.92 -13.11
N ASN A 19 4.05 -19.11 -12.30
CA ASN A 19 4.07 -17.65 -12.39
C ASN A 19 4.98 -16.96 -11.35
N ALA A 20 5.86 -17.68 -10.66
CA ALA A 20 6.60 -17.17 -9.51
C ALA A 20 8.09 -16.86 -9.75
N GLN A 21 8.47 -16.23 -10.88
CA GLN A 21 9.84 -15.70 -11.04
C GLN A 21 9.87 -14.31 -11.70
N GLY A 22 10.20 -13.30 -10.89
CA GLY A 22 10.52 -11.92 -11.26
C GLY A 22 11.32 -11.23 -10.13
N PRO A 23 12.19 -10.25 -10.43
CA PRO A 23 13.36 -9.89 -9.61
C PRO A 23 13.02 -9.33 -8.21
N HIS A 24 13.86 -9.71 -7.24
CA HIS A 24 13.77 -9.65 -5.77
C HIS A 24 13.51 -8.29 -5.07
N HIS A 25 13.08 -7.24 -5.77
CA HIS A 25 12.57 -6.00 -5.15
C HIS A 25 11.04 -5.98 -4.96
N HIS A 26 10.31 -6.89 -5.60
CA HIS A 26 8.84 -6.95 -5.54
C HIS A 26 8.28 -7.58 -4.26
N GLY A 27 9.08 -8.38 -3.55
CA GLY A 27 8.63 -9.15 -2.39
C GLY A 27 8.08 -8.30 -1.25
N ASN A 28 8.68 -7.15 -0.97
CA ASN A 28 8.20 -6.27 0.11
C ASN A 28 6.87 -5.59 -0.24
N TYR A 29 6.64 -5.22 -1.49
CA TYR A 29 5.42 -4.50 -1.89
C TYR A 29 4.20 -5.43 -1.92
N GLU A 30 4.34 -6.64 -2.45
CA GLU A 30 3.26 -7.62 -2.44
C GLU A 30 2.92 -8.09 -1.03
N GLN A 31 3.93 -8.31 -0.18
CA GLN A 31 3.72 -8.59 1.24
C GLN A 31 2.99 -7.45 1.94
N LEU A 32 3.37 -6.20 1.69
CA LEU A 32 2.70 -5.02 2.25
C LEU A 32 1.23 -4.95 1.83
N LYS A 33 0.93 -5.24 0.56
CA LYS A 33 -0.44 -5.30 0.04
C LYS A 33 -1.25 -6.39 0.72
N ALA A 34 -0.70 -7.59 0.84
CA ALA A 34 -1.37 -8.70 1.53
C ALA A 34 -1.66 -8.34 2.99
N GLN A 35 -0.70 -7.74 3.70
CA GLN A 35 -0.89 -7.24 5.06
C GLN A 35 -1.99 -6.18 5.12
N LYS A 36 -2.02 -5.23 4.17
CA LYS A 36 -3.07 -4.19 4.10
C LYS A 36 -4.45 -4.82 3.91
N VAL A 37 -4.58 -5.76 2.99
CA VAL A 37 -5.84 -6.47 2.71
C VAL A 37 -6.32 -7.20 3.96
N ALA A 38 -5.45 -7.94 4.64
CA ALA A 38 -5.78 -8.62 5.89
C ALA A 38 -6.23 -7.62 6.97
N PHE A 39 -5.47 -6.54 7.17
CA PHE A 39 -5.73 -5.52 8.19
C PHE A 39 -7.08 -4.82 8.00
N ILE A 40 -7.46 -4.55 6.75
CA ILE A 40 -8.76 -3.96 6.40
C ILE A 40 -9.88 -4.98 6.55
N THR A 41 -9.68 -6.22 6.07
CA THR A 41 -10.69 -7.29 6.18
C THR A 41 -11.06 -7.53 7.64
N GLU A 42 -10.06 -7.63 8.51
CA GLU A 42 -10.24 -7.90 9.94
C GLU A 42 -10.98 -6.76 10.65
N ARG A 43 -10.68 -5.50 10.33
CA ARG A 43 -11.30 -4.34 11.02
C ARG A 43 -12.67 -3.97 10.50
N LEU A 44 -12.92 -4.05 9.20
CA LEU A 44 -14.17 -3.56 8.62
C LEU A 44 -15.34 -4.53 8.80
N ASP A 45 -15.05 -5.80 9.12
CA ASP A 45 -16.04 -6.86 9.30
C ASP A 45 -17.07 -6.88 8.16
N LEU A 46 -16.56 -6.94 6.93
CA LEU A 46 -17.40 -6.93 5.73
C LEU A 46 -18.14 -8.25 5.60
N THR A 47 -19.46 -8.17 5.39
CA THR A 47 -20.22 -9.36 4.97
C THR A 47 -19.74 -9.82 3.59
N PRO A 48 -19.97 -11.09 3.21
CA PRO A 48 -19.57 -11.58 1.88
C PRO A 48 -20.09 -10.72 0.72
N ASN A 49 -21.33 -10.21 0.83
CA ASN A 49 -21.94 -9.35 -0.18
C ASN A 49 -21.28 -7.98 -0.24
N GLU A 50 -21.00 -7.35 0.91
CA GLU A 50 -20.28 -6.08 0.96
C GLU A 50 -18.85 -6.23 0.42
N ALA A 51 -18.15 -7.31 0.79
CA ALA A 51 -16.78 -7.58 0.35
C ALA A 51 -16.68 -7.72 -1.18
N GLN A 52 -17.62 -8.44 -1.81
CA GLN A 52 -17.68 -8.60 -3.26
C GLN A 52 -17.80 -7.26 -4.01
N LEU A 53 -18.52 -6.29 -3.43
CA LEU A 53 -18.69 -4.95 -4.00
C LEU A 53 -17.54 -4.01 -3.63
N PHE A 54 -17.01 -4.13 -2.42
CA PHE A 54 -16.01 -3.24 -1.85
C PHE A 54 -14.63 -3.43 -2.48
N TRP A 55 -14.12 -4.67 -2.53
CA TRP A 55 -12.75 -4.94 -2.95
C TRP A 55 -12.42 -4.45 -4.36
N PRO A 56 -13.29 -4.61 -5.38
CA PRO A 56 -13.03 -4.07 -6.71
C PRO A 56 -12.83 -2.54 -6.70
N LEU A 57 -13.70 -1.80 -5.99
CA LEU A 57 -13.60 -0.35 -5.90
C LEU A 57 -12.37 0.09 -5.12
N TYR A 58 -12.10 -0.57 -4.00
CA TYR A 58 -10.94 -0.26 -3.17
C TYR A 58 -9.62 -0.53 -3.92
N ASN A 59 -9.53 -1.64 -4.64
CA ASN A 59 -8.36 -1.96 -5.45
C ASN A 59 -8.16 -0.98 -6.61
N GLU A 60 -9.23 -0.47 -7.21
CA GLU A 60 -9.15 0.57 -8.25
C GLU A 60 -8.66 1.90 -7.66
N LEU A 61 -9.16 2.29 -6.48
CA LEU A 61 -8.69 3.47 -5.74
C LEU A 61 -7.19 3.36 -5.45
N GLU A 62 -6.73 2.25 -4.87
CA GLU A 62 -5.32 2.04 -4.54
C GLU A 62 -4.43 2.11 -5.78
N LYS A 63 -4.84 1.49 -6.90
CA LYS A 63 -4.08 1.58 -8.16
C LYS A 63 -3.96 3.03 -8.65
N LYS A 64 -5.03 3.81 -8.57
CA LYS A 64 -5.02 5.22 -8.99
C LYS A 64 -4.17 6.08 -8.05
N ILE A 65 -4.23 5.84 -6.74
CA ILE A 65 -3.35 6.50 -5.77
C ILE A 65 -1.88 6.14 -6.03
N ASP A 66 -1.58 4.87 -6.27
CA ASP A 66 -0.20 4.42 -6.52
C ASP A 66 0.37 5.01 -7.80
N ALA A 67 -0.43 5.10 -8.87
CA ALA A 67 -0.02 5.81 -10.09
C ALA A 67 0.32 7.28 -9.82
N LEU A 68 -0.53 7.99 -9.06
CA LEU A 68 -0.26 9.39 -8.67
C LEU A 68 0.98 9.55 -7.79
N LYS A 69 1.37 8.52 -7.02
CA LYS A 69 2.59 8.52 -6.21
C LYS A 69 3.84 8.23 -7.03
N ASP A 70 3.75 7.33 -8.01
CA ASP A 70 4.86 7.03 -8.91
C ASP A 70 5.24 8.26 -9.73
N ASP A 71 4.26 9.02 -10.19
CA ASP A 71 4.45 10.32 -10.86
C ASP A 71 5.16 11.37 -9.98
N ARG A 72 5.20 11.16 -8.65
CA ARG A 72 5.81 12.06 -7.65
C ARG A 72 7.15 11.60 -7.09
N ARG A 73 7.76 10.53 -7.62
CA ARG A 73 9.09 10.08 -7.16
C ARG A 73 10.15 11.20 -7.27
N SER A 74 9.98 12.13 -8.21
CA SER A 74 10.83 13.30 -8.41
C SER A 74 11.01 14.15 -7.16
N LEU A 75 9.95 14.44 -6.39
CA LEU A 75 10.05 15.28 -5.19
C LEU A 75 10.94 14.64 -4.11
N LYS A 76 10.81 13.32 -3.91
CA LYS A 76 11.61 12.57 -2.93
C LYS A 76 13.09 12.53 -3.30
N GLN A 77 13.39 12.51 -4.59
CA GLN A 77 14.75 12.55 -5.11
C GLN A 77 15.36 13.95 -4.92
N VAL A 78 14.58 14.98 -5.22
CA VAL A 78 15.00 16.38 -5.17
C VAL A 78 15.18 16.89 -3.74
N CYS A 79 14.21 16.69 -2.84
CA CYS A 79 14.30 17.13 -1.44
C CYS A 79 15.36 16.37 -0.61
N GLY A 80 16.09 15.42 -1.21
CA GLY A 80 17.26 14.80 -0.63
C GLY A 80 18.54 15.60 -0.97
N LYS A 81 19.57 14.89 -1.42
CA LYS A 81 20.90 15.46 -1.67
C LYS A 81 20.94 16.57 -2.72
N GLU A 82 20.01 16.58 -3.69
CA GLU A 82 20.02 17.52 -4.83
C GLU A 82 19.62 18.96 -4.46
N LEU A 83 18.65 19.12 -3.54
CA LEU A 83 18.30 20.43 -3.01
C LEU A 83 19.43 21.00 -2.14
N GLU A 84 20.12 20.14 -1.38
CA GLU A 84 21.28 20.54 -0.56
C GLU A 84 22.52 20.84 -1.40
N SER A 85 22.71 20.17 -2.55
CA SER A 85 23.88 20.36 -3.42
C SER A 85 23.80 21.58 -4.35
N SER A 86 22.71 22.37 -4.29
CA SER A 86 22.52 23.60 -5.10
C SER A 86 22.65 23.37 -6.62
N THR A 87 22.34 22.17 -7.10
CA THR A 87 22.48 21.79 -8.52
C THR A 87 21.25 22.13 -9.36
N MET A 88 20.15 22.57 -8.75
CA MET A 88 18.89 22.90 -9.42
C MET A 88 18.65 24.40 -9.45
N SER A 89 18.02 24.88 -10.53
CA SER A 89 17.57 26.27 -10.64
C SER A 89 16.28 26.52 -9.85
N ASP A 90 16.06 27.76 -9.42
CA ASP A 90 14.84 28.19 -8.71
C ASP A 90 13.56 27.82 -9.48
N LYS A 91 13.60 27.92 -10.82
CA LYS A 91 12.47 27.57 -11.68
C LYS A 91 12.14 26.09 -11.66
N GLU A 92 13.14 25.21 -11.57
CA GLU A 92 12.91 23.77 -11.46
C GLU A 92 12.33 23.42 -10.09
N ILE A 93 12.83 24.06 -9.03
CA ILE A 93 12.30 23.91 -7.67
C ILE A 93 10.83 24.33 -7.60
N GLU A 94 10.48 25.47 -8.21
CA GLU A 94 9.10 25.97 -8.30
C GLU A 94 8.18 24.97 -8.98
N VAL A 95 8.58 24.44 -10.16
CA VAL A 95 7.79 23.44 -10.89
C VAL A 95 7.57 22.17 -10.05
N ILE A 96 8.58 21.74 -9.29
CA ILE A 96 8.48 20.56 -8.42
C ILE A 96 7.52 20.82 -7.24
N ALA A 97 7.61 21.98 -6.61
CA ALA A 97 6.71 22.39 -5.54
C ALA A 97 5.25 22.48 -6.01
N ASP A 98 5.00 23.07 -7.19
CA ASP A 98 3.68 23.16 -7.81
C ASP A 98 3.10 21.77 -8.11
N ASN A 99 3.91 20.88 -8.69
CA ASN A 99 3.50 19.51 -8.98
C ASN A 99 3.15 18.72 -7.72
N PHE A 100 3.85 18.97 -6.60
CA PHE A 100 3.50 18.37 -5.32
C PHE A 100 2.09 18.76 -4.87
N VAL A 101 1.78 20.06 -4.84
CA VAL A 101 0.46 20.56 -4.44
C VAL A 101 -0.63 20.08 -5.39
N LYS A 102 -0.39 20.14 -6.71
CA LYS A 102 -1.31 19.64 -7.73
C LYS A 102 -1.66 18.17 -7.52
N GLY A 103 -0.66 17.37 -7.19
CA GLY A 103 -0.86 15.97 -6.88
C GLY A 103 -1.73 15.75 -5.64
N GLN A 104 -1.45 16.46 -4.53
CA GLN A 104 -2.27 16.38 -3.32
C GLN A 104 -3.75 16.67 -3.62
N LEU A 105 -4.02 17.65 -4.50
CA LEU A 105 -5.37 17.96 -4.97
C LEU A 105 -6.00 16.80 -5.78
N GLN A 106 -5.22 16.13 -6.63
CA GLN A 106 -5.69 14.97 -7.40
C GLN A 106 -6.05 13.80 -6.49
N GLU A 107 -5.25 13.51 -5.47
CA GLU A 107 -5.58 12.49 -4.46
C GLU A 107 -6.85 12.84 -3.70
N ALA A 108 -7.01 14.10 -3.28
CA ALA A 108 -8.20 14.53 -2.56
C ALA A 108 -9.48 14.37 -3.41
N LYS A 109 -9.43 14.76 -4.69
CA LYS A 109 -10.53 14.57 -5.65
C LYS A 109 -10.87 13.10 -5.84
N LEU A 110 -9.85 12.25 -5.93
CA LEU A 110 -10.03 10.81 -6.03
C LEU A 110 -10.70 10.23 -4.78
N LEU A 111 -10.27 10.65 -3.58
CA LEU A 111 -10.90 10.24 -2.33
C LEU A 111 -12.38 10.66 -2.25
N GLU A 112 -12.71 11.87 -2.70
CA GLU A 112 -14.09 12.35 -2.78
C GLU A 112 -14.94 11.49 -3.72
N GLU A 113 -14.43 11.19 -4.93
CA GLU A 113 -15.12 10.33 -5.91
C GLU A 113 -15.41 8.95 -5.32
N TYR A 114 -14.42 8.32 -4.68
CA TYR A 114 -14.59 6.98 -4.11
C TYR A 114 -15.41 6.98 -2.83
N HIS A 115 -15.39 8.04 -2.04
CA HIS A 115 -16.32 8.21 -0.92
C HIS A 115 -17.77 8.10 -1.39
N LEU A 116 -18.12 8.78 -2.48
CA LEU A 116 -19.47 8.70 -3.07
C LEU A 116 -19.79 7.29 -3.59
N LYS A 117 -18.81 6.56 -4.15
CA LYS A 117 -19.00 5.17 -4.57
C LYS A 117 -19.20 4.23 -3.38
N PHE A 118 -18.39 4.36 -2.32
CA PHE A 118 -18.50 3.55 -1.11
C PHE A 118 -19.84 3.79 -0.39
N LYS A 119 -20.36 5.01 -0.37
CA LYS A 119 -21.69 5.32 0.19
C LYS A 119 -22.83 4.52 -0.44
N LYS A 120 -22.67 4.05 -1.68
CA LYS A 120 -23.68 3.25 -2.37
C LYS A 120 -23.66 1.77 -1.97
N ILE A 121 -22.54 1.29 -1.41
CA ILE A 121 -22.31 -0.14 -1.18
C ILE A 121 -21.98 -0.50 0.28
N LEU A 122 -21.69 0.49 1.12
CA LEU A 122 -21.32 0.29 2.53
C LEU A 122 -22.13 1.21 3.47
N PRO A 123 -22.43 0.73 4.69
CA PRO A 123 -22.98 1.57 5.75
C PRO A 123 -22.02 2.71 6.15
N PRO A 124 -22.54 3.89 6.56
CA PRO A 124 -21.71 5.04 6.96
C PRO A 124 -20.68 4.73 8.05
N ARG A 125 -21.04 3.86 9.01
CA ARG A 125 -20.13 3.41 10.07
C ARG A 125 -18.89 2.71 9.52
N LYS A 126 -19.06 1.82 8.54
CA LYS A 126 -17.94 1.08 7.92
C LYS A 126 -17.07 1.98 7.06
N ILE A 127 -17.65 2.99 6.42
CA ILE A 127 -16.91 4.00 5.66
C ILE A 127 -16.02 4.83 6.58
N LEU A 128 -16.53 5.29 7.73
CA LEU A 128 -15.72 6.01 8.70
C LEU A 128 -14.60 5.12 9.27
N LEU A 129 -14.91 3.86 9.55
CA LEU A 129 -13.95 2.87 10.04
C LEU A 129 -12.86 2.56 9.02
N LEU A 130 -13.19 2.54 7.71
CA LEU A 130 -12.21 2.43 6.63
C LEU A 130 -11.15 3.54 6.71
N TYR A 131 -11.57 4.79 6.84
CA TYR A 131 -10.63 5.92 6.91
C TYR A 131 -9.75 5.88 8.16
N HIS A 132 -10.33 5.46 9.29
CA HIS A 132 -9.55 5.23 10.50
C HIS A 132 -8.51 4.12 10.31
N THR A 133 -8.95 2.98 9.76
CA THR A 133 -8.14 1.79 9.51
C THR A 133 -6.97 2.07 8.55
N GLU A 134 -7.19 2.83 7.48
CA GLU A 134 -6.13 3.28 6.57
C GLU A 134 -5.03 4.05 7.29
N ASN A 135 -5.42 4.99 8.16
CA ASN A 135 -4.48 5.80 8.92
C ASN A 135 -3.73 4.97 9.98
N GLU A 136 -4.42 4.04 10.64
CA GLU A 136 -3.78 3.09 11.55
C GLU A 136 -2.75 2.21 10.83
N PHE A 137 -3.09 1.69 9.66
CA PHE A 137 -2.16 0.87 8.87
C PHE A 137 -0.91 1.66 8.49
N LYS A 138 -1.06 2.89 7.99
CA LYS A 138 0.07 3.79 7.68
C LYS A 138 0.96 4.03 8.91
N ARG A 139 0.36 4.27 10.08
CA ARG A 139 1.11 4.43 11.33
C ARG A 139 1.83 3.14 11.72
N HIS A 140 1.17 1.99 11.59
CA HIS A 140 1.74 0.69 11.89
C HIS A 140 2.99 0.43 11.02
N LEU A 141 2.91 0.69 9.72
CA LEU A 141 4.04 0.58 8.80
C LEU A 141 5.21 1.49 9.19
N LEU A 142 4.93 2.75 9.55
CA LEU A 142 5.98 3.68 10.00
C LEU A 142 6.69 3.19 11.27
N HIS A 143 5.96 2.58 12.20
CA HIS A 143 6.57 2.00 13.41
C HIS A 143 7.44 0.78 13.08
N GLN A 144 7.01 -0.09 12.17
CA GLN A 144 7.84 -1.23 11.74
C GLN A 144 9.14 -0.76 11.08
N ILE A 145 9.06 0.25 10.20
CA ILE A 145 10.24 0.81 9.53
C ILE A 145 11.20 1.45 10.54
N LYS A 146 10.70 2.21 11.52
CA LYS A 146 11.54 2.87 12.54
C LYS A 146 12.12 1.87 13.57
N GLY A 147 11.35 0.85 13.95
CA GLY A 147 11.77 -0.15 14.94
C GLY A 147 12.71 -1.24 14.38
N GLY A 148 12.70 -1.46 13.06
CA GLY A 148 13.58 -2.44 12.40
C GLY A 148 15.03 -2.00 12.21
N GLY A 149 15.35 -0.71 12.41
CA GLY A 149 16.70 -0.16 12.22
C GLY A 149 17.61 -0.17 13.45
N GLY A 150 17.17 -0.70 14.60
CA GLY A 150 17.82 -0.47 15.89
C GLY A 150 17.96 -1.68 16.82
N LYS A 151 18.14 -2.90 16.29
CA LYS A 151 18.49 -4.07 17.12
C LYS A 151 19.71 -4.79 16.56
N GLY A 152 20.88 -4.33 17.01
CA GLY A 152 22.15 -5.01 16.80
C GLY A 152 23.29 -4.21 17.42
N HIS A 153 23.38 -4.25 18.76
CA HIS A 153 24.60 -4.16 19.60
C HIS A 153 24.17 -3.88 21.05
N GLY A 154 23.71 -4.93 21.72
CA GLY A 154 23.41 -4.94 23.14
C GLY A 154 23.98 -6.21 23.74
N ALA A 155 25.30 -6.35 23.68
CA ALA A 155 26.04 -7.36 24.42
C ALA A 155 27.21 -6.64 25.11
N ASN A 156 27.05 -6.27 26.37
CA ASN A 156 27.74 -7.03 27.41
C ASN A 156 27.16 -6.67 28.79
N ILE A 157 26.72 -7.72 29.45
CA ILE A 157 26.33 -7.81 30.85
C ILE A 157 27.61 -7.74 31.67
N GLY A 158 27.82 -6.62 32.36
CA GLY A 158 28.89 -6.45 33.34
C GLY A 158 28.28 -6.30 34.73
N GLY A 159 27.72 -7.39 35.25
CA GLY A 159 27.53 -7.55 36.68
C GLY A 159 28.68 -8.39 37.22
N VAL A 160 29.55 -7.78 38.01
CA VAL A 160 30.30 -8.48 39.07
C VAL A 160 30.35 -7.52 40.26
N GLU A 161 30.13 -8.14 41.42
CA GLU A 161 30.04 -7.64 42.79
C GLU A 161 31.07 -6.57 43.20
#